data_AF-A0A6N7PYP3-F1
#
_entry.id   AF-A0A6N7PYP3-F1
#
_cell.length_a   1.000
_cell.length_b   1.000
_cell.length_c   1.000
_cell.angle_alpha   90.00
_cell.angle_beta   90.00
_cell.angle_gamma   90.00
#
_symmetry.space_group_name_H-M   'P 1'
#
loop_
_entity.id
_entity.type
_entity.pdbx_description
1 polymer ?
#
loop_
_entity_poly.entity_id
_entity_poly.type
_entity_poly.pdbx_seq_one_letter_code
_entity_poly.pdbx_strand_id
1 'polypeptide(L)'
;MMHRTKLALLVASTISLAAVSARADPSAGLPPRSDAEVARRIAFLQARLDRGTAPANRWWYGWYTGWTALTVGQGAVAVAITDPGLRADAAVGAVGSSLGLIPLSFVPFPARHAAADLRAMPDATPDERRKKLARGERLLRESAESEVLRRKWFNHVLSGTVSTGVGLVLALGYGRPVTGALSATIGIALSEAQIFTMPTAAIDDWEEYRRSGGTAGAGRPRRPAPGFSWYVAPLAGGAVVGGAF
;
A
#
# COMPACT_ATOMS: atom_id res chain seq x y z
N MET A 1 10.64 -20.53 38.74
CA MET A 1 9.85 -19.39 38.23
C MET A 1 10.74 -18.42 37.42
N MET A 2 11.57 -18.92 36.48
CA MET A 2 12.57 -18.11 35.73
C MET A 2 12.75 -18.50 34.25
N HIS A 3 11.84 -19.29 33.66
CA HIS A 3 11.98 -19.75 32.25
C HIS A 3 10.98 -19.14 31.26
N ARG A 4 10.03 -18.29 31.67
CA ARG A 4 8.98 -17.77 30.79
C ARG A 4 9.30 -16.42 30.13
N THR A 5 10.42 -15.78 30.47
CA THR A 5 10.69 -14.37 30.09
C THR A 5 11.63 -14.20 28.90
N LYS A 6 12.10 -15.27 28.24
CA LYS A 6 13.12 -15.19 27.17
C LYS A 6 12.60 -15.42 25.74
N LEU A 7 11.31 -15.66 25.54
CA LEU A 7 10.75 -15.97 24.21
C LEU A 7 9.87 -14.87 23.60
N ALA A 8 9.98 -13.62 24.08
CA ALA A 8 9.20 -12.49 23.59
C ALA A 8 10.00 -11.50 22.71
N LEU A 9 11.23 -11.85 22.33
CA LEU A 9 12.14 -10.93 21.61
C LEU A 9 12.85 -11.67 20.49
N LEU A 10 12.16 -11.96 19.39
CA LEU A 10 12.83 -12.34 18.15
C LEU A 10 11.94 -12.14 16.91
N VAL A 11 11.61 -10.89 16.62
CA VAL A 11 11.34 -10.46 15.24
C VAL A 11 12.02 -9.11 15.04
N ALA A 12 13.34 -9.13 14.93
CA ALA A 12 14.12 -7.99 14.50
C ALA A 12 15.08 -8.46 13.39
N SER A 13 14.60 -8.39 12.15
CA SER A 13 15.46 -8.49 10.98
C SER A 13 15.43 -7.15 10.26
N THR A 14 16.60 -6.54 10.22
CA THR A 14 16.93 -5.26 9.64
C THR A 14 16.53 -5.18 8.18
N ILE A 15 15.61 -4.28 7.85
CA ILE A 15 15.40 -3.82 6.47
C ILE A 15 16.44 -2.72 6.22
N SER A 16 17.51 -3.06 5.51
CA SER A 16 18.48 -2.07 5.02
C SER A 16 17.80 -1.17 4.00
N LEU A 17 17.60 0.09 4.37
CA LEU A 17 17.10 1.13 3.48
C LEU A 17 18.25 1.53 2.54
N ALA A 18 18.24 1.05 1.30
CA ALA A 18 19.18 1.52 0.28
C ALA A 18 18.87 2.99 -0.03
N ALA A 19 19.85 3.87 0.23
CA ALA A 19 19.77 5.28 -0.13
C ALA A 19 19.66 5.41 -1.66
N VAL A 20 18.53 5.94 -2.14
CA VAL A 20 18.35 6.27 -3.55
C VAL A 20 19.14 7.55 -3.83
N SER A 21 20.28 7.42 -4.50
CA SER A 21 20.97 8.57 -5.10
C SER A 21 20.10 9.16 -6.20
N ALA A 22 19.83 10.47 -6.11
CA ALA A 22 19.13 11.24 -7.14
C ALA A 22 20.03 11.38 -8.39
N ARG A 23 20.02 10.39 -9.27
CA ARG A 23 20.44 10.60 -10.66
C ARG A 23 19.33 11.37 -11.38
N ALA A 24 19.71 12.30 -12.25
CA ALA A 24 18.79 12.88 -13.21
C ALA A 24 18.28 11.74 -14.09
N ASP A 25 17.05 11.30 -13.83
CA ASP A 25 16.44 10.20 -14.56
C ASP A 25 16.09 10.70 -15.96
N PRO A 26 16.55 10.04 -17.04
CA PRO A 26 16.21 10.46 -18.40
C PRO A 26 14.68 10.48 -18.58
N SER A 27 14.19 11.52 -19.25
CA SER A 27 12.78 11.64 -19.63
C SER A 27 12.34 10.38 -20.38
N ALA A 28 11.24 9.77 -19.96
CA ALA A 28 10.77 8.53 -20.58
C ALA A 28 10.03 8.76 -21.91
N GLY A 29 9.62 10.01 -22.18
CA GLY A 29 9.08 10.43 -23.46
C GLY A 29 10.16 10.89 -24.44
N LEU A 30 9.83 10.91 -25.73
CA LEU A 30 10.68 11.57 -26.73
C LEU A 30 10.83 13.06 -26.38
N PRO A 31 11.96 13.71 -26.72
CA PRO A 31 12.10 15.15 -26.54
C PRO A 31 10.89 15.90 -27.14
N PRO A 32 10.24 16.80 -26.38
CA PRO A 32 9.08 17.52 -26.89
C PRO A 32 9.50 18.41 -28.07
N ARG A 33 8.71 18.39 -29.14
CA ARG A 33 8.99 19.14 -30.37
C ARG A 33 8.47 20.58 -30.32
N SER A 34 7.56 20.87 -29.38
CA SER A 34 6.95 22.19 -29.21
C SER A 34 6.45 22.37 -27.77
N ASP A 35 6.28 23.63 -27.36
CA ASP A 35 5.69 23.96 -26.07
C ASP A 35 4.21 23.52 -25.95
N ALA A 36 3.47 23.55 -27.06
CA ALA A 36 2.12 22.98 -27.11
C ALA A 36 2.11 21.46 -26.83
N GLU A 37 3.14 20.73 -27.27
CA GLU A 37 3.30 19.33 -26.93
C GLU A 37 3.61 19.12 -25.44
N VAL A 38 4.44 19.98 -24.84
CA VAL A 38 4.71 19.97 -23.39
C VAL A 38 3.41 20.15 -22.61
N ALA A 39 2.60 21.15 -22.95
CA ALA A 39 1.33 21.41 -22.29
C ALA A 39 0.36 20.22 -22.41
N ARG A 40 0.25 19.59 -23.58
CA ARG A 40 -0.58 18.39 -23.78
C ARG A 40 -0.12 17.22 -22.93
N ARG A 41 1.19 16.99 -22.83
CA ARG A 41 1.76 15.92 -21.99
C ARG A 41 1.51 16.15 -20.50
N ILE A 42 1.67 17.40 -20.03
CA ILE A 42 1.32 17.77 -18.65
C ILE A 42 -0.15 17.47 -18.39
N ALA A 43 -1.06 17.86 -19.29
CA ALA A 43 -2.49 17.59 -19.15
C ALA A 43 -2.80 16.08 -19.09
N PHE A 44 -2.15 15.28 -19.94
CA PHE A 44 -2.27 13.81 -19.88
C PHE A 44 -1.81 13.26 -18.52
N LEU A 45 -0.61 13.65 -18.07
CA LEU A 45 -0.04 13.19 -16.81
C LEU A 45 -0.93 13.59 -15.62
N GLN A 46 -1.37 14.84 -15.59
CA GLN A 46 -2.29 15.34 -14.56
C GLN A 46 -3.57 14.51 -14.52
N ALA A 47 -4.20 14.25 -15.66
CA ALA A 47 -5.44 13.45 -15.72
C ALA A 47 -5.24 12.01 -15.22
N ARG A 48 -4.11 11.36 -15.57
CA ARG A 48 -3.79 10.00 -15.09
C ARG A 48 -3.51 9.96 -13.60
N LEU A 49 -2.71 10.90 -13.10
CA LEU A 49 -2.43 11.02 -11.66
C LEU A 49 -3.70 11.31 -10.86
N ASP A 50 -4.56 12.21 -11.34
CA ASP A 50 -5.86 12.51 -10.70
C ASP A 50 -6.75 11.28 -10.62
N ARG A 51 -6.86 10.52 -11.71
CA ARG A 51 -7.63 9.28 -11.75
C ARG A 51 -7.10 8.23 -10.75
N GLY A 52 -5.78 8.11 -10.61
CA GLY A 52 -5.14 7.16 -9.69
C GLY A 52 -5.28 7.54 -8.20
N THR A 53 -5.46 8.83 -7.91
CA THR A 53 -5.42 9.36 -6.54
C THR A 53 -6.55 8.84 -5.64
N ALA A 54 -7.78 8.85 -6.14
CA ALA A 54 -8.94 8.44 -5.34
C ALA A 54 -8.90 6.94 -4.96
N PRO A 55 -8.67 5.99 -5.89
CA PRO A 55 -8.47 4.58 -5.56
C PRO A 55 -7.29 4.33 -4.61
N ALA A 56 -6.15 5.00 -4.82
CA ALA A 56 -4.97 4.89 -3.95
C ALA A 56 -5.28 5.31 -2.51
N ASN A 57 -5.99 6.43 -2.34
CA ASN A 57 -6.39 6.90 -1.02
C ASN A 57 -7.41 5.97 -0.36
N ARG A 58 -8.43 5.47 -1.09
CA ARG A 58 -9.39 4.51 -0.52
C ARG A 58 -8.72 3.23 -0.04
N TRP A 59 -7.83 2.67 -0.84
CA TRP A 59 -7.07 1.48 -0.46
C TRP A 59 -6.20 1.76 0.78
N TRP A 60 -5.44 2.86 0.78
CA TRP A 60 -4.54 3.18 1.89
C TRP A 60 -5.30 3.44 3.19
N TYR A 61 -6.33 4.30 3.17
CA TYR A 61 -7.12 4.60 4.36
C TYR A 61 -7.90 3.38 4.86
N GLY A 62 -8.41 2.55 3.95
CA GLY A 62 -9.10 1.32 4.30
C GLY A 62 -8.22 0.35 5.08
N TRP A 63 -7.06 0.02 4.52
CA TRP A 63 -6.12 -0.90 5.17
C TRP A 63 -5.50 -0.29 6.43
N TYR A 64 -5.13 1.00 6.40
CA TYR A 64 -4.55 1.67 7.57
C TYR A 64 -5.54 1.67 8.74
N THR A 65 -6.79 2.09 8.49
CA THR A 65 -7.83 2.12 9.52
C THR A 65 -8.17 0.72 10.01
N GLY A 66 -8.27 -0.26 9.10
CA GLY A 66 -8.53 -1.65 9.46
C GLY A 66 -7.45 -2.23 10.38
N TRP A 67 -6.17 -2.05 10.03
CA TRP A 67 -5.07 -2.49 10.88
C TRP A 67 -5.02 -1.75 12.22
N THR A 68 -5.24 -0.42 12.23
CA THR A 68 -5.32 0.34 13.48
C THR A 68 -6.45 -0.16 14.38
N ALA A 69 -7.64 -0.40 13.82
CA ALA A 69 -8.78 -0.91 14.57
C ALA A 69 -8.50 -2.30 15.16
N LEU A 70 -7.85 -3.20 14.40
CA LEU A 70 -7.42 -4.50 14.89
C LEU A 70 -6.40 -4.36 16.03
N THR A 71 -5.37 -3.54 15.85
CA THR A 71 -4.32 -3.33 16.87
C THR A 71 -4.90 -2.76 18.16
N VAL A 72 -5.67 -1.67 18.08
CA VAL A 72 -6.26 -1.03 19.25
C VAL A 72 -7.32 -1.91 19.89
N GLY A 73 -8.20 -2.52 19.09
CA GLY A 73 -9.26 -3.39 19.59
C GLY A 73 -8.72 -4.61 20.33
N GLN A 74 -7.77 -5.32 19.74
CA GLN A 74 -7.11 -6.47 20.39
C GLN A 74 -6.29 -6.02 21.61
N GLY A 75 -5.61 -4.87 21.55
CA GLY A 75 -4.89 -4.32 22.69
C GLY A 75 -5.80 -4.00 23.88
N ALA A 76 -6.96 -3.39 23.63
CA ALA A 76 -7.96 -3.10 24.65
C ALA A 76 -8.53 -4.39 25.27
N VAL A 77 -8.82 -5.40 24.44
CA VAL A 77 -9.26 -6.73 24.91
C VAL A 77 -8.19 -7.39 25.79
N ALA A 78 -6.92 -7.31 25.41
CA ALA A 78 -5.82 -7.85 26.20
C ALA A 78 -5.69 -7.18 27.58
N VAL A 79 -6.01 -5.89 27.68
CA VAL A 79 -6.00 -5.17 28.97
C VAL A 79 -7.23 -5.54 29.82
N ALA A 80 -8.39 -5.71 29.20
CA ALA A 80 -9.66 -5.91 29.91
C ALA A 80 -9.89 -7.36 30.37
N ILE A 81 -9.37 -8.35 29.66
CA ILE A 81 -9.61 -9.77 29.94
C ILE A 81 -8.68 -10.30 31.04
N THR A 82 -9.25 -11.05 31.98
CA THR A 82 -8.52 -11.73 33.06
C THR A 82 -8.09 -13.16 32.70
N ASP A 83 -8.81 -13.83 31.79
CA ASP A 83 -8.42 -15.15 31.31
C ASP A 83 -7.03 -15.11 30.66
N PRO A 84 -6.03 -15.83 31.19
CA PRO A 84 -4.66 -15.73 30.71
C PRO A 84 -4.49 -16.14 29.25
N GLY A 85 -5.30 -17.10 28.78
CA GLY A 85 -5.27 -17.56 27.41
C GLY A 85 -5.76 -16.47 26.47
N LEU A 86 -7.01 -16.03 26.64
CA LEU A 86 -7.65 -15.04 25.77
C LEU A 86 -6.90 -13.72 25.79
N ARG A 87 -6.31 -13.35 26.94
CA ARG A 87 -5.39 -12.22 27.03
C ARG A 87 -4.16 -12.40 26.14
N ALA A 88 -3.56 -13.60 26.11
CA ALA A 88 -2.41 -13.89 25.27
C ALA A 88 -2.78 -13.83 23.77
N ASP A 89 -3.93 -14.38 23.38
CA ASP A 89 -4.44 -14.27 22.01
C ASP A 89 -4.55 -12.82 21.56
N ALA A 90 -5.21 -12.01 22.38
CA ALA A 90 -5.46 -10.61 22.10
C ALA A 90 -4.16 -9.81 22.07
N ALA A 91 -3.23 -10.06 22.99
CA ALA A 91 -1.93 -9.38 23.01
C ALA A 91 -1.10 -9.72 21.76
N VAL A 92 -1.00 -11.00 21.40
CA VAL A 92 -0.27 -11.45 20.20
C VAL A 92 -0.96 -10.94 18.93
N GLY A 93 -2.29 -10.95 18.87
CA GLY A 93 -3.06 -10.37 17.77
C GLY A 93 -2.85 -8.86 17.62
N ALA A 94 -2.78 -8.11 18.72
CA ALA A 94 -2.47 -6.69 18.71
C ALA A 94 -1.07 -6.42 18.15
N VAL A 95 -0.06 -7.15 18.62
CA VAL A 95 1.31 -7.04 18.10
C VAL A 95 1.36 -7.43 16.62
N GLY A 96 0.78 -8.57 16.25
CA GLY A 96 0.77 -9.07 14.87
C GLY A 96 0.11 -8.10 13.89
N SER A 97 -1.07 -7.57 14.25
CA SER A 97 -1.77 -6.57 13.42
C SER A 97 -1.01 -5.25 13.28
N SER A 98 -0.26 -4.83 14.31
CA SER A 98 0.54 -3.60 14.24
C SER A 98 1.65 -3.69 13.20
N LEU A 99 2.13 -4.89 12.88
CA LEU A 99 3.14 -5.11 11.83
C LEU A 99 2.61 -4.72 10.45
N GLY A 100 1.29 -4.85 10.21
CA GLY A 100 0.64 -4.41 8.97
C GLY A 100 0.65 -2.89 8.78
N LEU A 101 0.76 -2.11 9.86
CA LEU A 101 0.84 -0.64 9.81
C LEU A 101 2.22 -0.12 9.37
N ILE A 102 3.29 -0.88 9.64
CA ILE A 102 4.66 -0.48 9.32
C ILE A 102 4.82 -0.12 7.84
N PRO A 103 4.52 -1.00 6.87
CA PRO A 103 4.70 -0.66 5.46
C PRO A 103 3.74 0.44 4.98
N LEU A 104 2.55 0.56 5.57
CA LEU A 104 1.62 1.64 5.22
C LEU A 104 2.09 3.01 5.70
N SER A 105 2.86 3.05 6.80
CA SER A 105 3.36 4.29 7.40
C SER A 105 4.67 4.76 6.78
N PHE A 106 5.57 3.82 6.44
CA PHE A 106 6.95 4.16 6.08
C PHE A 106 7.29 3.93 4.61
N VAL A 107 6.55 3.10 3.88
CA VAL A 107 6.84 2.89 2.45
C VAL A 107 6.11 3.95 1.62
N PRO A 108 6.82 4.78 0.83
CA PRO A 108 6.21 5.82 0.02
C PRO A 108 5.12 5.28 -0.92
N PHE A 109 3.98 5.96 -0.98
CA PHE A 109 2.89 5.66 -1.92
C PHE A 109 2.50 6.90 -2.73
N PRO A 110 3.33 7.27 -3.73
CA PRO A 110 3.19 8.54 -4.47
C PRO A 110 1.82 8.75 -5.09
N ALA A 111 1.15 7.67 -5.53
CA ALA A 111 -0.17 7.71 -6.13
C ALA A 111 -1.23 8.46 -5.28
N ARG A 112 -1.03 8.61 -3.97
CA ARG A 112 -1.94 9.36 -3.07
C ARG A 112 -1.86 10.88 -3.20
N HIS A 113 -0.71 11.42 -3.60
CA HIS A 113 -0.44 12.86 -3.58
C HIS A 113 0.18 13.40 -4.87
N ALA A 114 0.66 12.53 -5.77
CA ALA A 114 1.32 12.91 -7.01
C ALA A 114 0.51 13.89 -7.88
N ALA A 115 -0.81 13.76 -7.93
CA ALA A 115 -1.65 14.68 -8.68
C ALA A 115 -1.64 16.10 -8.10
N ALA A 116 -1.66 16.22 -6.77
CA ALA A 116 -1.56 17.51 -6.08
C ALA A 116 -0.17 18.11 -6.23
N ASP A 117 0.88 17.29 -6.11
CA ASP A 117 2.28 17.70 -6.30
C ASP A 117 2.50 18.28 -7.70
N LEU A 118 1.98 17.63 -8.74
CA LEU A 118 2.08 18.13 -10.11
C LEU A 118 1.30 19.42 -10.31
N ARG A 119 0.06 19.48 -9.79
CA ARG A 119 -0.81 20.66 -9.93
C ARG A 119 -0.20 21.90 -9.30
N ALA A 120 0.46 21.77 -8.15
CA ALA A 120 1.07 22.87 -7.42
C ALA A 120 2.30 23.48 -8.11
N MET A 121 2.85 22.85 -9.14
CA MET A 121 4.00 23.39 -9.87
C MET A 121 3.62 24.53 -10.82
N PRO A 122 4.48 25.56 -10.95
CA PRO A 122 4.27 26.64 -11.90
C PRO A 122 4.37 26.16 -13.35
N ASP A 123 3.67 26.86 -14.25
CA ASP A 123 3.63 26.58 -15.69
C ASP A 123 3.45 27.84 -16.57
N ALA A 124 3.73 29.03 -16.04
CA ALA A 124 3.55 30.29 -16.75
C ALA A 124 4.55 30.45 -17.91
N THR A 125 5.80 30.01 -17.71
CA THR A 125 6.87 30.08 -18.71
C THR A 125 7.13 28.73 -19.39
N PRO A 126 7.69 28.71 -20.61
CA PRO A 126 8.11 27.46 -21.26
C PRO A 126 9.07 26.62 -20.41
N ASP A 127 9.96 27.27 -19.66
CA ASP A 127 10.95 26.63 -18.79
C ASP A 127 10.28 25.96 -17.59
N GLU A 128 9.31 26.63 -16.97
CA GLU A 128 8.48 26.06 -15.91
C GLU A 128 7.67 24.86 -16.41
N ARG A 129 7.06 24.96 -17.60
CA ARG A 129 6.35 23.85 -18.23
C ARG A 129 7.27 22.65 -18.47
N ARG A 130 8.51 22.86 -18.95
CA ARG A 130 9.48 21.76 -19.11
C ARG A 130 9.83 21.09 -17.78
N LYS A 131 10.00 21.86 -16.70
CA LYS A 131 10.24 21.33 -15.34
C LYS A 131 9.01 20.57 -14.82
N LYS A 132 7.80 21.10 -15.03
CA LYS A 132 6.53 20.46 -14.65
C LYS A 132 6.32 19.14 -15.39
N LEU A 133 6.62 19.10 -16.68
CA LEU A 133 6.61 17.87 -17.47
C LEU A 133 7.57 16.82 -16.88
N ALA A 134 8.84 17.18 -16.66
CA ALA A 134 9.83 16.26 -16.08
C ALA A 134 9.43 15.74 -14.70
N ARG A 135 8.79 16.58 -13.85
CA ARG A 135 8.23 16.11 -12.58
C ARG A 135 7.04 15.19 -12.76
N GLY A 136 6.12 15.50 -13.67
CA GLY A 136 4.95 14.65 -13.94
C GLY A 136 5.32 13.26 -14.44
N GLU A 137 6.30 13.17 -15.34
CA GLU A 137 6.84 11.88 -15.81
C GLU A 137 7.44 11.09 -14.64
N ARG A 138 8.23 11.75 -13.79
CA ARG A 138 8.83 11.14 -12.61
C ARG A 138 7.77 10.67 -11.61
N LEU A 139 6.75 11.47 -11.34
CA LEU A 139 5.67 11.12 -10.42
C LEU A 139 4.85 9.91 -10.89
N LEU A 140 4.55 9.84 -12.20
CA LEU A 140 3.84 8.71 -12.77
C LEU A 140 4.70 7.44 -12.69
N ARG A 141 5.99 7.55 -12.98
CA ARG A 141 6.96 6.45 -12.82
C ARG A 141 7.09 5.98 -11.37
N GLU A 142 7.32 6.89 -10.44
CA GLU A 142 7.44 6.58 -9.00
C GLU A 142 6.17 5.89 -8.49
N SER A 143 4.99 6.31 -8.98
CA SER A 143 3.71 5.66 -8.68
C SER A 143 3.67 4.23 -9.22
N ALA A 144 4.04 4.03 -10.50
CA ALA A 144 4.08 2.71 -11.14
C ALA A 144 5.09 1.76 -10.46
N GLU A 145 6.28 2.25 -10.12
CA GLU A 145 7.32 1.47 -9.43
C GLU A 145 6.88 1.05 -8.02
N SER A 146 6.19 1.93 -7.29
CA SER A 146 5.59 1.60 -6.00
C SER A 146 4.52 0.52 -6.14
N GLU A 147 3.69 0.60 -7.19
CA GLU A 147 2.68 -0.43 -7.50
C GLU A 147 3.30 -1.79 -7.84
N VAL A 148 4.34 -1.81 -8.67
CA VAL A 148 5.08 -3.04 -8.96
C VAL A 148 5.71 -3.61 -7.69
N LEU A 149 6.42 -2.78 -6.93
CA LEU A 149 7.15 -3.20 -5.73
C LEU A 149 6.25 -3.90 -4.73
N ARG A 150 5.07 -3.35 -4.44
CA ARG A 150 4.14 -3.89 -3.44
C ARG A 150 3.47 -5.19 -3.88
N ARG A 151 3.39 -5.46 -5.18
CA ARG A 151 2.86 -6.72 -5.73
C ARG A 151 3.92 -7.79 -6.03
N LYS A 152 5.19 -7.54 -5.69
CA LYS A 152 6.23 -8.54 -5.90
C LYS A 152 6.01 -9.76 -5.01
N TRP A 153 6.35 -10.94 -5.55
CA TRP A 153 6.22 -12.25 -4.90
C TRP A 153 6.80 -12.29 -3.48
N PHE A 154 7.90 -11.56 -3.23
CA PHE A 154 8.55 -11.56 -1.91
C PHE A 154 7.67 -10.94 -0.83
N ASN A 155 6.71 -10.06 -1.17
CA ASN A 155 5.78 -9.51 -0.17
C ASN A 155 4.75 -10.56 0.26
N HIS A 156 4.34 -11.46 -0.63
CA HIS A 156 3.48 -12.60 -0.30
C HIS A 156 4.21 -13.54 0.67
N VAL A 157 5.47 -13.87 0.34
CA VAL A 157 6.32 -14.71 1.20
C VAL A 157 6.57 -14.05 2.56
N LEU A 158 6.95 -12.78 2.58
CA LEU A 158 7.17 -12.03 3.83
C LEU A 158 5.91 -12.00 4.70
N SER A 159 4.76 -11.71 4.10
CA SER A 159 3.47 -11.69 4.80
C SER A 159 3.09 -13.07 5.35
N GLY A 160 3.33 -14.12 4.56
CA GLY A 160 3.15 -15.50 4.98
C GLY A 160 4.06 -15.89 6.14
N THR A 161 5.33 -15.51 6.09
CA THR A 161 6.30 -15.74 7.17
C THR A 161 5.88 -15.04 8.45
N VAL A 162 5.51 -13.75 8.39
CA VAL A 162 5.07 -12.99 9.57
C VAL A 162 3.82 -13.62 10.17
N SER A 163 2.81 -13.93 9.36
CA SER A 163 1.55 -14.52 9.84
C SER A 163 1.76 -15.92 10.45
N THR A 164 2.62 -16.74 9.83
CA THR A 164 3.01 -18.04 10.37
C THR A 164 3.75 -17.88 11.70
N GLY A 165 4.66 -16.91 11.80
CA GLY A 165 5.37 -16.59 13.04
C GLY A 165 4.42 -16.22 14.19
N VAL A 166 3.43 -15.36 13.93
CA VAL A 166 2.37 -15.01 14.89
C VAL A 166 1.63 -16.28 15.36
N GLY A 167 1.24 -17.16 14.44
CA GLY A 167 0.58 -18.41 14.78
C GLY A 167 1.45 -19.36 15.60
N LEU A 168 2.75 -19.47 15.27
CA LEU A 168 3.71 -20.30 16.00
C LEU A 168 3.95 -19.79 17.42
N VAL A 169 3.97 -18.47 17.64
CA VAL A 169 4.07 -17.87 18.98
C VAL A 169 2.88 -18.34 19.84
N LEU A 170 1.66 -18.33 19.31
CA LEU A 170 0.48 -18.83 20.04
C LEU A 170 0.55 -20.34 20.25
N ALA A 171 0.84 -21.11 19.20
CA ALA A 171 0.84 -22.56 19.25
C ALA A 171 1.91 -23.12 20.21
N LEU A 172 3.15 -22.65 20.09
CA LEU A 172 4.30 -23.20 20.81
C LEU A 172 4.61 -22.41 22.08
N GLY A 173 4.49 -21.08 22.05
CA GLY A 173 4.80 -20.21 23.18
C GLY A 173 3.71 -20.19 24.26
N TYR A 174 2.44 -20.25 23.84
CA TYR A 174 1.29 -20.19 24.75
C TYR A 174 0.51 -21.50 24.83
N GLY A 175 0.92 -22.55 24.11
CA GLY A 175 0.26 -23.85 24.12
C GLY A 175 -1.13 -23.82 23.47
N ARG A 176 -1.33 -22.95 22.47
CA ARG A 176 -2.62 -22.67 21.83
C ARG A 176 -2.63 -23.05 20.34
N PRO A 177 -2.51 -24.34 19.99
CA PRO A 177 -2.28 -24.75 18.60
C PRO A 177 -3.46 -24.40 17.66
N VAL A 178 -4.71 -24.57 18.11
CA VAL A 178 -5.89 -24.25 17.30
C VAL A 178 -5.97 -22.74 17.02
N THR A 179 -5.83 -21.92 18.06
CA THR A 179 -5.85 -20.45 17.91
C THR A 179 -4.65 -19.95 17.10
N GLY A 180 -3.47 -20.56 17.27
CA GLY A 180 -2.29 -20.25 16.48
C GLY A 180 -2.48 -20.55 14.99
N ALA A 181 -3.03 -21.72 14.65
CA ALA A 181 -3.36 -22.07 13.27
C ALA A 181 -4.37 -21.08 12.65
N LEU A 182 -5.45 -20.78 13.37
CA LEU A 182 -6.44 -19.80 12.93
C LEU A 182 -5.84 -18.40 12.72
N SER A 183 -5.00 -17.95 13.64
CA SER A 183 -4.35 -16.64 13.55
C SER A 183 -3.41 -16.54 12.35
N ALA A 184 -2.64 -17.60 12.08
CA ALA A 184 -1.80 -17.66 10.89
C ALA A 184 -2.63 -17.61 9.60
N THR A 185 -3.69 -18.41 9.50
CA THR A 185 -4.56 -18.43 8.32
C THR A 185 -5.24 -17.08 8.09
N ILE A 186 -5.78 -16.45 9.13
CA ILE A 186 -6.41 -15.13 9.03
C ILE A 186 -5.38 -14.06 8.64
N GLY A 187 -4.19 -14.08 9.25
CA GLY A 187 -3.11 -13.14 8.92
C GLY A 187 -2.68 -13.24 7.45
N ILE A 188 -2.53 -14.47 6.93
CA ILE A 188 -2.24 -14.73 5.51
C ILE A 188 -3.38 -14.16 4.65
N ALA A 189 -4.63 -14.53 4.94
CA ALA A 189 -5.77 -14.09 4.15
C ALA A 189 -5.89 -12.56 4.08
N LEU A 190 -5.73 -11.86 5.21
CA LEU A 190 -5.76 -10.39 5.26
C LEU A 190 -4.60 -9.77 4.47
N SER A 191 -3.39 -10.30 4.63
CA SER A 191 -2.22 -9.77 3.93
C SER A 191 -2.31 -9.98 2.42
N GLU A 192 -2.76 -11.15 1.99
CA GLU A 192 -3.01 -11.46 0.58
C GLU A 192 -4.11 -10.56 0.02
N ALA A 193 -5.23 -10.38 0.74
CA ALA A 193 -6.28 -9.45 0.33
C ALA A 193 -5.75 -8.02 0.19
N GLN A 194 -4.87 -7.57 1.09
CA GLN A 194 -4.22 -6.26 0.98
C GLN A 194 -3.37 -6.13 -0.28
N ILE A 195 -2.55 -7.15 -0.60
CA ILE A 195 -1.69 -7.15 -1.78
C ILE A 195 -2.54 -7.22 -3.08
N PHE A 196 -3.54 -8.09 -3.13
CA PHE A 196 -4.37 -8.28 -4.32
C PHE A 196 -5.30 -7.10 -4.64
N THR A 197 -5.83 -6.44 -3.62
CA THR A 197 -6.72 -5.27 -3.80
C THR A 197 -5.96 -3.98 -4.12
N MET A 198 -4.64 -4.02 -4.16
CA MET A 198 -3.83 -2.85 -4.40
C MET A 198 -4.03 -2.30 -5.82
N PRO A 199 -4.22 -0.96 -5.97
CA PRO A 199 -4.31 -0.33 -7.28
C PRO A 199 -3.10 -0.61 -8.18
N THR A 200 -3.36 -0.77 -9.48
CA THR A 200 -2.35 -0.99 -10.52
C THR A 200 -2.46 -0.03 -11.70
N ALA A 201 -3.23 1.05 -11.55
CA ALA A 201 -3.51 1.97 -12.64
C ALA A 201 -2.26 2.72 -13.09
N ALA A 202 -1.33 3.04 -12.18
CA ALA A 202 -0.11 3.75 -12.53
C ALA A 202 0.84 2.89 -13.38
N ILE A 203 0.91 1.57 -13.15
CA ILE A 203 1.65 0.63 -14.01
C ILE A 203 1.16 0.76 -15.45
N ASP A 204 -0.15 0.61 -15.60
CA ASP A 204 -0.86 0.66 -16.86
C ASP A 204 -0.68 1.99 -17.59
N ASP A 205 -0.80 3.10 -16.86
CA ASP A 205 -0.69 4.46 -17.38
C ASP A 205 0.76 4.81 -17.75
N TRP A 206 1.74 4.35 -16.98
CA TRP A 206 3.16 4.55 -17.27
C TRP A 206 3.60 3.82 -18.55
N GLU A 207 3.16 2.57 -18.72
CA GLU A 207 3.43 1.82 -19.94
C GLU A 207 2.79 2.46 -21.17
N GLU A 208 1.57 2.98 -21.05
CA GLU A 208 0.89 3.70 -22.14
C GLU A 208 1.65 4.98 -22.52
N TYR A 209 2.08 5.74 -21.50
CA TYR A 209 2.86 6.95 -21.71
C TYR A 209 4.18 6.65 -22.46
N ARG A 210 4.91 5.63 -22.02
CA ARG A 210 6.16 5.18 -22.66
C ARG A 210 5.95 4.70 -24.10
N ARG A 211 4.96 3.83 -24.33
CA ARG A 211 4.69 3.26 -25.66
C ARG A 211 4.26 4.31 -26.68
N SER A 212 3.59 5.36 -26.23
CA SER A 212 3.20 6.48 -27.09
C SER A 212 4.31 7.53 -27.28
N GLY A 213 5.46 7.38 -26.61
CA GLY A 213 6.50 8.41 -26.58
C GLY A 213 6.01 9.74 -25.97
N GLY A 214 4.99 9.69 -25.10
CA GLY A 214 4.30 10.86 -24.56
C GLY A 214 3.27 11.50 -25.50
N THR A 215 2.93 10.87 -26.63
CA THR A 215 1.95 11.43 -27.59
C THR A 215 0.53 10.91 -27.41
N ALA A 216 0.28 10.03 -26.42
CA ALA A 216 -1.06 9.52 -26.15
C ALA A 216 -2.02 10.68 -25.84
N GLY A 217 -2.95 10.94 -26.76
CA GLY A 217 -4.09 11.81 -26.52
C GLY A 217 -5.06 11.16 -25.53
N ALA A 218 -5.80 11.99 -24.79
CA ALA A 218 -6.92 11.57 -23.97
C ALA A 218 -8.02 10.94 -24.84
N GLY A 219 -7.91 9.65 -25.17
CA GLY A 219 -8.83 9.09 -26.18
C GLY A 219 -8.79 7.60 -26.47
N ARG A 220 -8.01 6.78 -25.74
CA ARG A 220 -8.24 5.33 -25.81
C ARG A 220 -9.15 4.89 -24.65
N PRO A 221 -10.38 4.40 -24.93
CA PRO A 221 -11.18 3.76 -23.91
C PRO A 221 -10.41 2.54 -23.41
N ARG A 222 -10.02 2.56 -22.13
CA ARG A 222 -9.41 1.41 -21.49
C ARG A 222 -10.50 0.49 -20.98
N ARG A 223 -10.24 -0.82 -21.05
CA ARG A 223 -11.04 -1.89 -20.45
C ARG A 223 -11.40 -1.48 -19.01
N PRO A 224 -12.68 -1.57 -18.58
CA PRO A 224 -13.03 -1.25 -17.19
C PRO A 224 -12.12 -2.08 -16.29
N ALA A 225 -11.45 -1.40 -15.35
CA ALA A 225 -10.76 -2.11 -14.28
C ALA A 225 -11.82 -2.98 -13.56
N PRO A 226 -11.47 -4.22 -13.15
CA PRO A 226 -12.36 -4.99 -12.27
C PRO A 226 -12.79 -4.09 -11.12
N GLY A 227 -14.10 -3.86 -11.01
CA GLY A 227 -14.66 -2.86 -10.12
C GLY A 227 -14.69 -3.40 -8.70
N PHE A 228 -13.58 -3.28 -7.97
CA PHE A 228 -13.57 -3.62 -6.55
C PHE A 228 -14.28 -2.52 -5.75
N SER A 229 -15.45 -2.84 -5.21
CA SER A 229 -16.17 -1.98 -4.27
C SER A 229 -16.27 -2.68 -2.92
N TRP A 230 -16.02 -1.94 -1.84
CA TRP A 230 -16.23 -2.41 -0.49
C TRP A 230 -16.79 -1.27 0.37
N TYR A 231 -17.48 -1.63 1.44
CA TYR A 231 -18.05 -0.71 2.41
C TYR A 231 -17.88 -1.25 3.83
N VAL A 232 -17.87 -0.33 4.80
CA VAL A 232 -17.99 -0.63 6.22
C VAL A 232 -19.29 -0.03 6.71
N ALA A 233 -20.14 -0.86 7.32
CA ALA A 233 -21.36 -0.40 7.98
C ALA A 233 -21.24 -0.66 9.49
N PRO A 234 -21.47 0.35 10.36
CA PRO A 234 -21.56 0.12 11.78
C PRO A 234 -22.83 -0.69 12.10
N LEU A 235 -22.73 -1.60 13.07
CA LEU A 235 -23.85 -2.33 13.65
C LEU A 235 -23.79 -2.21 15.18
N ALA A 236 -24.94 -2.30 15.85
CA ALA A 236 -24.96 -2.41 17.30
C ALA A 236 -24.21 -3.70 17.70
N GLY A 237 -23.02 -3.55 18.29
CA GLY A 237 -22.12 -4.67 18.65
C GLY A 237 -20.97 -4.93 17.68
N GLY A 238 -20.76 -4.14 16.62
CA GLY A 238 -19.60 -4.32 15.74
C GLY A 238 -19.64 -3.52 14.42
N ALA A 239 -18.96 -4.05 13.41
CA ALA A 239 -18.99 -3.52 12.05
C ALA A 239 -19.06 -4.67 11.04
N VAL A 240 -19.78 -4.46 9.94
CA VAL A 240 -19.77 -5.35 8.78
C VAL A 240 -18.86 -4.74 7.72
N VAL A 241 -18.03 -5.59 7.13
CA VAL A 241 -17.26 -5.29 5.92
C VAL A 241 -17.85 -6.12 4.79
N GLY A 242 -18.31 -5.47 3.72
CA GLY A 242 -18.89 -6.12 2.54
C GLY A 242 -18.28 -5.56 1.26
N GLY A 243 -18.36 -6.32 0.16
CA GLY A 243 -17.87 -5.87 -1.14
C GLY A 243 -18.33 -6.73 -2.31
N ALA A 244 -18.12 -6.24 -3.52
CA ALA A 244 -18.43 -6.90 -4.78
C ALA A 244 -17.22 -6.89 -5.73
N PHE A 245 -17.12 -7.94 -6.56
CA PHE A 245 -16.08 -8.20 -7.56
C PHE A 245 -16.66 -8.21 -8.97
#